data_AF-A0A2R7QK02-F1
#
_entry.id   AF-A0A2R7QK02-F1
#
_cell.length_a   1.000
_cell.length_b   1.000
_cell.length_c   1.000
_cell.angle_alpha   90.00
_cell.angle_beta   90.00
_cell.angle_gamma   90.00
#
_symmetry.space_group_name_H-M   'P 1'
#
loop_
_entity.id
_entity.type
_entity.pdbx_description
1 polymer ?
#
loop_
_entity_poly.entity_id
_entity_poly.type
_entity_poly.pdbx_seq_one_letter_code
_entity_poly.pdbx_strand_id
1 'polypeptide(L)'
;MIVNAALASRARNIGRGFAVTAAAGTAAGLTAFGYGLWEKNQFVLREETLPILPAGQAPFRVLHLSDIHFVPGQDTKAKWLESLASLKPDLVVNTGDNLSHAKG
;
A
#
# COMPACT_ATOMS: atom_id res chain seq x y z
N MET A 1 -39.63 -32.91 30.29
CA MET A 1 -38.88 -33.13 29.02
C MET A 1 -38.69 -31.85 28.20
N ILE A 2 -39.69 -30.96 28.11
CA ILE A 2 -39.68 -29.75 27.24
C ILE A 2 -38.64 -28.69 27.68
N VAL A 3 -38.44 -28.49 29.00
CA VAL A 3 -37.50 -27.50 29.54
C VAL A 3 -36.04 -27.77 29.13
N ASN A 4 -35.65 -29.05 29.05
CA ASN A 4 -34.27 -29.46 28.73
C ASN A 4 -33.95 -29.23 27.24
N ALA A 5 -34.93 -29.44 26.36
CA ALA A 5 -34.80 -29.18 24.93
C ALA A 5 -34.67 -27.68 24.61
N ALA A 6 -35.40 -26.82 25.33
CA ALA A 6 -35.31 -25.37 25.19
C ALA A 6 -33.95 -24.82 25.65
N LEU A 7 -33.41 -25.33 26.77
CA LEU A 7 -32.09 -24.93 27.29
C LEU A 7 -30.97 -25.35 26.33
N ALA A 8 -31.01 -26.60 25.83
CA ALA A 8 -30.06 -27.10 24.84
C ALA A 8 -30.13 -26.32 23.51
N SER A 9 -31.33 -25.88 23.09
CA SER A 9 -31.51 -25.03 21.92
C SER A 9 -30.86 -23.65 22.11
N ARG A 10 -31.06 -23.02 23.27
CA ARG A 10 -30.44 -21.73 23.62
C ARG A 10 -28.91 -21.81 23.64
N ALA A 11 -28.34 -22.86 24.24
CA ALA A 11 -26.89 -23.07 24.27
C ALA A 11 -26.30 -23.22 22.86
N ARG A 12 -26.97 -23.98 21.97
CA ARG A 12 -26.56 -24.11 20.56
C ARG A 12 -26.63 -22.79 19.81
N ASN A 13 -27.68 -21.99 20.02
CA ASN A 13 -27.83 -20.70 19.35
C ASN A 13 -26.75 -19.70 19.79
N ILE A 14 -26.42 -19.66 21.08
CA ILE A 14 -25.32 -18.84 21.60
C ILE A 14 -23.97 -19.31 21.02
N GLY A 15 -23.68 -20.61 21.05
CA GLY A 15 -22.45 -21.16 20.48
C GLY A 15 -22.31 -20.90 18.97
N ARG A 16 -23.42 -21.00 18.22
CA ARG A 16 -23.45 -20.63 16.80
C ARG A 16 -23.22 -19.14 16.59
N GLY A 17 -23.80 -18.29 17.43
CA GLY A 17 -23.55 -16.84 17.42
C GLY A 17 -22.07 -16.53 17.59
N PHE A 18 -21.44 -17.09 18.61
CA PHE A 18 -20.00 -16.93 18.83
C PHE A 18 -19.16 -17.47 17.67
N ALA A 19 -19.48 -18.63 17.13
CA ALA A 19 -18.76 -19.20 15.99
C ALA A 19 -18.86 -18.32 14.73
N VAL A 20 -20.05 -17.79 14.44
CA VAL A 20 -20.27 -16.86 13.31
C VAL A 20 -19.49 -15.57 13.53
N THR A 21 -19.55 -14.98 14.72
CA THR A 21 -18.80 -13.76 15.04
C THR A 21 -17.29 -13.97 14.94
N ALA A 22 -16.76 -15.07 15.47
CA ALA A 22 -15.34 -15.40 15.40
C ALA A 22 -14.88 -15.63 13.95
N ALA A 23 -15.67 -16.36 13.16
CA ALA A 23 -15.38 -16.58 11.74
C ALA A 23 -15.38 -15.27 10.94
N ALA A 24 -16.40 -14.43 11.14
CA ALA A 24 -16.49 -13.13 10.49
C ALA A 24 -15.33 -12.20 10.87
N GLY A 25 -14.99 -12.14 12.17
CA GLY A 25 -13.87 -11.34 12.66
C GLY A 25 -12.53 -11.81 12.08
N THR A 26 -12.30 -13.12 12.01
CA THR A 26 -11.10 -13.69 11.41
C THR A 26 -11.01 -13.37 9.93
N ALA A 27 -12.11 -13.52 9.18
CA ALA A 27 -12.16 -13.22 7.75
C ALA A 27 -11.89 -11.73 7.46
N ALA A 28 -12.45 -10.83 8.27
CA ALA A 28 -12.20 -9.40 8.16
C ALA A 28 -10.73 -9.07 8.47
N GLY A 29 -10.17 -9.66 9.54
CA GLY A 29 -8.77 -9.46 9.92
C GLY A 29 -7.79 -9.91 8.84
N LEU A 30 -8.00 -11.09 8.24
CA LEU A 30 -7.17 -11.59 7.13
C LEU A 30 -7.29 -10.72 5.88
N THR A 31 -8.50 -10.26 5.56
CA THR A 31 -8.72 -9.34 4.43
C THR A 31 -7.98 -8.02 4.63
N ALA A 32 -8.11 -7.40 5.80
CA ALA A 32 -7.43 -6.15 6.11
C ALA A 32 -5.90 -6.31 6.09
N PHE A 33 -5.39 -7.42 6.63
CA PHE A 33 -3.96 -7.73 6.59
C PHE A 33 -3.45 -7.90 5.15
N GLY A 34 -4.15 -8.68 4.33
CA GLY A 34 -3.81 -8.88 2.92
C GLY A 34 -3.85 -7.56 2.13
N TYR A 35 -4.87 -6.74 2.36
CA TYR A 35 -5.00 -5.41 1.77
C TYR A 35 -3.81 -4.52 2.15
N GLY A 36 -3.45 -4.45 3.43
CA GLY A 36 -2.30 -3.66 3.89
C GLY A 36 -0.96 -4.09 3.28
N LEU A 37 -0.77 -5.39 3.02
CA LEU A 37 0.41 -5.90 2.31
C LEU A 37 0.44 -5.50 0.82
N TRP A 38 -0.73 -5.36 0.20
CA TRP A 38 -0.86 -4.97 -1.20
C TRP A 38 -0.76 -3.46 -1.39
N GLU A 39 -1.48 -2.68 -0.58
CA GLU A 39 -1.59 -1.22 -0.67
C GLU A 39 -0.22 -0.54 -0.52
N LYS A 40 0.60 -1.01 0.42
CA LYS A 40 1.95 -0.44 0.67
C LYS A 40 2.90 -0.50 -0.54
N ASN A 41 2.57 -1.27 -1.58
CA ASN A 41 3.36 -1.44 -2.79
C ASN A 41 2.71 -0.79 -4.03
N GLN A 42 1.62 -0.03 -3.87
CA GLN A 42 0.94 0.67 -4.96
C GLN A 42 1.61 2.01 -5.26
N PHE A 43 2.81 1.95 -5.82
CA PHE A 43 3.53 3.15 -6.25
C PHE A 43 2.91 3.74 -7.51
N VAL A 44 2.79 5.08 -7.57
CA VAL A 44 2.15 5.80 -8.67
C VAL A 44 3.08 6.89 -9.19
N LEU A 45 3.11 7.07 -10.51
CA LEU A 45 3.75 8.20 -11.17
C LEU A 45 2.69 9.28 -11.45
N ARG A 46 2.96 10.52 -11.05
CA ARG A 46 2.17 11.68 -11.45
C ARG A 46 2.90 12.42 -12.55
N GLU A 47 2.22 12.62 -13.66
CA GLU A 47 2.75 13.34 -14.82
C GLU A 47 1.97 14.63 -15.03
N GLU A 48 2.69 15.74 -15.17
CA GLU A 48 2.12 17.06 -15.42
C GLU A 48 2.92 17.73 -16.53
N THR A 49 2.24 18.39 -17.46
CA THR A 49 2.87 19.12 -18.56
C THR A 49 2.54 20.60 -18.43
N LEU A 50 3.56 21.44 -18.33
CA LEU A 50 3.41 22.88 -18.09
C LEU A 50 3.93 23.69 -19.30
N PRO A 51 3.13 24.58 -19.91
CA PRO A 51 3.52 25.38 -21.06
C PRO A 51 4.32 26.63 -20.63
N ILE A 52 5.43 26.41 -19.92
CA ILE A 52 6.23 27.48 -19.29
C ILE A 52 7.52 27.81 -20.04
N LEU A 53 7.88 27.02 -21.05
CA LEU A 53 9.08 27.26 -21.86
C LEU A 53 8.81 28.33 -22.93
N PRO A 54 9.83 29.13 -23.30
CA PRO A 54 9.73 30.03 -24.45
C PRO A 54 9.28 29.32 -25.73
N ALA A 55 8.60 30.04 -26.62
CA ALA A 55 8.13 29.50 -27.89
C ALA A 55 9.30 28.93 -28.73
N GLY A 56 9.07 27.78 -29.35
CA GLY A 56 10.07 27.08 -30.17
C GLY A 56 11.05 26.20 -29.39
N GLN A 57 10.98 26.17 -28.05
CA GLN A 57 11.78 25.25 -27.25
C GLN A 57 11.24 23.82 -27.30
N ALA A 58 12.15 22.85 -27.30
CA ALA A 58 11.80 21.45 -27.13
C ALA A 58 11.28 21.18 -25.70
N PRO A 59 10.40 20.18 -25.49
CA PRO A 59 9.99 19.78 -24.15
C PRO A 59 11.19 19.40 -23.28
N PHE A 60 11.16 19.79 -22.01
CA PHE A 60 12.17 19.47 -21.00
C PHE A 60 11.52 18.68 -19.87
N ARG A 61 11.99 17.45 -19.61
CA ARG A 61 11.40 16.52 -18.65
C ARG A 61 12.17 16.53 -17.34
N VAL A 62 11.46 16.83 -16.26
CA VAL A 62 12.01 16.78 -14.89
C VAL A 62 11.40 15.60 -14.14
N LEU A 63 12.26 14.73 -13.60
CA LEU A 63 11.86 13.73 -12.61
C LEU A 63 12.11 14.29 -11.21
N HIS A 64 11.05 14.51 -10.44
CA HIS A 64 11.14 14.98 -9.06
C HIS A 64 10.89 13.81 -8.10
N LEU A 65 11.84 13.56 -7.19
CA LEU A 65 11.80 12.53 -6.16
C LEU A 65 11.93 13.16 -4.78
N SER A 66 11.21 12.63 -3.81
CA SER A 66 11.32 13.00 -2.40
C SER A 66 10.94 11.83 -1.50
N ASP A 67 11.36 11.88 -0.23
CA ASP A 67 10.82 11.07 0.87
C ASP A 67 10.72 9.58 0.54
N ILE A 68 11.75 9.04 -0.13
CA ILE A 68 11.75 7.65 -0.55
C ILE A 68 11.70 6.73 0.69
N HIS A 69 12.27 7.17 1.81
CA HIS A 69 12.34 6.42 3.06
C HIS A 69 12.71 4.95 2.84
N PHE A 70 13.82 4.74 2.13
CA PHE A 70 14.28 3.43 1.73
C PHE A 70 14.88 2.69 2.93
N VAL A 71 14.55 1.40 3.04
CA VAL A 71 15.07 0.49 4.07
C VAL A 71 15.49 -0.82 3.37
N PRO A 72 16.59 -1.49 3.80
CA PRO A 72 17.00 -2.76 3.23
C PRO A 72 15.87 -3.81 3.17
N GLY A 73 15.83 -4.59 2.09
CA GLY A 73 14.82 -5.64 1.87
C GLY A 73 13.53 -5.18 1.16
N GLN A 74 13.44 -3.91 0.73
CA GLN A 74 12.30 -3.39 -0.04
C GLN A 74 12.47 -3.56 -1.56
N ASP A 75 12.60 -4.81 -2.04
CA ASP A 75 12.91 -5.11 -3.44
C ASP A 75 11.89 -4.55 -4.43
N THR A 76 10.60 -4.56 -4.08
CA THR A 76 9.54 -3.98 -4.93
C THR A 76 9.73 -2.46 -5.11
N LYS A 77 10.07 -1.74 -4.04
CA LYS A 77 10.36 -0.30 -4.09
C LYS A 77 11.60 -0.03 -4.92
N ALA A 78 12.64 -0.85 -4.76
CA ALA A 78 13.88 -0.74 -5.54
C ALA A 78 13.61 -0.89 -7.04
N LYS A 79 12.88 -1.94 -7.44
CA LYS A 79 12.49 -2.17 -8.84
C LYS A 79 11.63 -1.04 -9.41
N TRP A 80 10.71 -0.51 -8.60
CA TRP A 80 9.91 0.63 -9.02
C TRP A 80 10.77 1.88 -9.26
N LEU A 81 11.67 2.23 -8.33
CA LEU A 81 12.61 3.35 -8.49
C LEU A 81 13.51 3.17 -9.71
N GLU A 82 14.05 1.97 -9.92
CA GLU A 82 14.85 1.62 -11.09
C GLU A 82 14.05 1.83 -12.39
N SER A 83 12.77 1.44 -12.40
CA SER A 83 11.91 1.61 -13.57
C SER A 83 11.74 3.08 -13.99
N LEU A 84 11.89 4.04 -13.07
CA LEU A 84 11.79 5.47 -13.39
C LEU A 84 12.88 5.95 -14.36
N ALA A 85 14.00 5.24 -14.47
CA ALA A 85 15.02 5.54 -15.45
C ALA A 85 14.50 5.42 -16.89
N SER A 86 13.47 4.59 -17.15
CA SER A 86 12.87 4.46 -18.48
C SER A 86 12.12 5.72 -18.94
N LEU A 87 11.80 6.63 -18.02
CA LEU A 87 11.18 7.92 -18.32
C LEU A 87 12.12 8.85 -19.11
N LYS A 88 13.43 8.56 -19.11
CA LYS A 88 14.47 9.39 -19.75
C LYS A 88 14.30 10.88 -19.38
N PRO A 89 14.36 11.23 -18.08
CA PRO A 89 14.32 12.63 -17.67
C PRO A 89 15.60 13.35 -18.11
N ASP A 90 15.47 14.64 -18.42
CA ASP A 90 16.60 15.51 -18.72
C ASP A 90 17.26 16.02 -17.44
N LEU A 91 16.46 16.12 -16.36
CA LEU A 91 16.91 16.51 -15.02
C LEU A 91 16.22 15.64 -13.97
N VAL A 92 17.00 15.14 -13.01
CA VAL A 92 16.50 14.53 -11.78
C VAL A 92 16.68 15.50 -10.63
N VAL A 93 15.59 15.84 -9.95
CA VAL A 93 15.59 16.63 -8.72
C VAL A 93 15.22 15.70 -7.57
N ASN A 94 16.10 15.57 -6.59
CA ASN A 94 15.81 14.82 -5.37
C ASN A 94 15.87 15.78 -4.17
N THR A 95 14.76 15.93 -3.45
CA THR A 95 14.65 16.89 -2.33
C THR A 95 15.02 16.32 -0.97
N GLY A 96 15.38 15.03 -0.89
CA GLY A 96 15.96 14.42 0.31
C GLY A 96 15.10 13.33 0.95
N ASP A 97 15.48 12.97 2.17
CA ASP A 97 14.89 11.92 3.01
C ASP A 97 14.76 10.54 2.33
N ASN A 98 15.87 10.13 1.70
CA ASN A 98 15.90 8.92 0.89
C ASN A 98 16.09 7.64 1.70
N LEU A 99 16.68 7.69 2.89
CA LEU A 99 17.07 6.53 3.69
C LEU A 99 16.48 6.63 5.08
N SER A 100 15.97 5.52 5.61
CA SER A 100 15.38 5.47 6.96
C SER A 100 15.83 4.27 7.78
N HIS A 101 16.95 3.65 7.38
CA HIS A 101 17.56 2.59 8.17
C HIS A 101 18.37 3.19 9.33
N ALA A 102 18.23 2.61 10.53
CA ALA A 102 18.88 3.12 11.74
C ALA A 102 20.42 3.14 11.68
N LYS A 103 21.02 2.43 10.71
CA LYS A 103 22.48 2.34 10.53
C LYS A 103 23.01 3.06 9.29
N GLY A 104 22.15 3.74 8.52
CA GLY A 104 22.51 4.32 7.22
C GLY A 104 22.64 3.26 6.14
#